data_AF-A0A965VBR1-F1
#
_entry.id   AF-A0A965VBR1-F1
#
_cell.length_a   1.000
_cell.length_b   1.000
_cell.length_c   1.000
_cell.angle_alpha   90.00
_cell.angle_beta   90.00
_cell.angle_gamma   90.00
#
_symmetry.space_group_name_H-M   'P 1'
#
loop_
_entity.id
_entity.type
_entity.pdbx_description
1 polymer ?
#
loop_
_entity_poly.entity_id
_entity_poly.type
_entity_poly.pdbx_seq_one_letter_code
_entity_poly.pdbx_strand_id
1 'polypeptide(L)'
;MITVLLIAAAIAALGGPQLLEQGRQLVGQVNLPALDRRHVIAAALLAAAAWHYASTSPSVPTPAPAPEPAALTLRGKFVGPDAAADAATTAALLDELASEIEWDGMQREPLLKTGVAFDDLRTRARALRTRGVSLGEKHPRAREEIKSYLDRTAGTSGGPLTPEGRAAWIAAYREIARAATDAAR
;
A
#
# COMPACT_ATOMS: atom_id res chain seq x y z
N MET A 1 -12.39 19.19 -2.05
CA MET A 1 -11.74 20.53 -2.14
C MET A 1 -12.19 21.36 -3.34
N ILE A 2 -12.28 20.79 -4.54
CA ILE A 2 -12.70 21.55 -5.76
C ILE A 2 -14.09 22.19 -5.62
N THR A 3 -15.06 21.49 -5.02
CA THR A 3 -16.43 22.00 -4.84
C THR A 3 -16.48 23.23 -3.92
N VAL A 4 -15.66 23.26 -2.88
CA VAL A 4 -15.59 24.39 -1.93
C VAL A 4 -14.97 25.63 -2.59
N LEU A 5 -13.94 25.44 -3.42
CA LEU A 5 -13.33 26.51 -4.19
C LEU A 5 -14.29 27.11 -5.24
N LEU A 6 -15.11 26.29 -5.88
CA LEU A 6 -16.11 26.75 -6.85
C LEU A 6 -17.25 27.55 -6.19
N ILE A 7 -17.70 27.13 -5.01
CA ILE A 7 -18.71 27.88 -4.24
C ILE A 7 -18.15 29.23 -3.78
N ALA A 8 -16.91 29.27 -3.28
CA ALA A 8 -16.25 30.51 -2.88
C ALA A 8 -16.05 31.47 -4.06
N ALA A 9 -15.66 30.96 -5.24
CA ALA A 9 -15.52 31.75 -6.46
C ALA A 9 -16.86 32.29 -6.96
N ALA A 10 -17.93 31.49 -6.88
CA ALA A 10 -19.27 31.93 -7.28
C ALA A 10 -19.81 33.04 -6.36
N ILE A 11 -19.60 32.93 -5.04
CA ILE A 11 -19.98 33.97 -4.07
C ILE A 11 -19.19 35.27 -4.32
N ALA A 12 -17.89 35.16 -4.60
CA ALA A 12 -17.05 36.33 -4.91
C ALA A 12 -17.45 37.00 -6.24
N ALA A 13 -17.80 36.21 -7.26
CA ALA A 13 -18.20 36.71 -8.57
C ALA A 13 -19.61 37.34 -8.59
N LEU A 14 -20.57 36.75 -7.85
CA LEU A 14 -21.97 37.19 -7.87
C LEU A 14 -22.30 38.22 -6.79
N GLY A 15 -21.65 38.15 -5.62
CA GLY A 15 -21.90 39.03 -4.47
C GLY A 15 -20.85 40.13 -4.26
N GLY A 16 -19.71 40.08 -4.97
CA GLY A 16 -18.54 40.92 -4.73
C GLY A 16 -18.81 42.44 -4.67
N PRO A 17 -19.49 43.06 -5.65
CA PRO A 17 -19.70 44.51 -5.64
C PRO A 17 -20.70 44.97 -4.57
N GLN A 18 -21.80 44.24 -4.36
CA GLN A 18 -22.80 44.58 -3.35
C GLN A 18 -22.29 44.35 -1.91
N LEU A 19 -21.51 43.30 -1.68
CA LEU A 19 -20.85 43.07 -0.38
C LEU A 19 -19.77 44.13 -0.09
N LEU A 20 -19.06 44.59 -1.11
CA LEU A 20 -18.11 45.71 -0.98
C LEU A 20 -18.80 47.03 -0.65
N GLU A 21 -19.95 47.32 -1.26
CA GLU A 21 -20.72 48.52 -0.95
C GLU A 21 -21.35 48.48 0.44
N GLN A 22 -21.94 47.35 0.85
CA GLN A 22 -22.46 47.16 2.20
C GLN A 22 -21.33 47.22 3.25
N GLY A 23 -20.17 46.65 2.96
CA GLY A 23 -18.98 46.75 3.80
C GLY A 23 -18.50 48.20 3.95
N ARG A 24 -18.46 48.98 2.87
CA ARG A 24 -18.09 50.41 2.91
C ARG A 24 -19.09 51.25 3.70
N GLN A 25 -20.39 50.98 3.57
CA GLN A 25 -21.43 51.68 4.35
C GLN A 25 -21.34 51.36 5.84
N LEU A 26 -21.10 50.10 6.21
CA LEU A 26 -20.87 49.70 7.60
C LEU A 26 -19.60 50.32 8.18
N VAL A 27 -18.50 50.33 7.42
CA VAL A 27 -17.23 50.95 7.87
C VAL A 27 -17.33 52.48 7.96
N GLY A 28 -18.13 53.12 7.10
CA GLY A 28 -18.34 54.56 7.12
C GLY A 28 -19.21 55.08 8.27
N GLN A 29 -20.02 54.22 8.89
CA GLN A 29 -20.88 54.58 10.03
C GLN A 29 -20.24 54.29 11.38
N VAL A 30 -19.17 53.48 11.42
CA VAL A 30 -18.48 53.16 12.66
C VAL A 30 -17.31 54.11 12.82
N ASN A 31 -17.41 55.00 13.81
CA ASN A 31 -16.32 55.86 14.22
C ASN A 31 -15.27 55.00 14.96
N LEU A 32 -14.44 54.31 14.18
CA LEU A 32 -13.48 53.35 14.71
C LEU A 32 -12.41 54.12 15.49
N PRO A 33 -12.19 53.84 16.79
CA PRO A 33 -11.06 54.39 17.51
C PRO A 33 -9.77 54.01 16.79
N ALA A 34 -8.78 54.90 16.80
CA ALA A 34 -7.52 54.71 16.08
C ALA A 34 -6.93 53.32 16.39
N LEU A 35 -6.99 52.43 15.40
CA LEU A 35 -6.49 51.07 15.52
C LEU A 35 -4.95 51.13 15.58
N ASP A 36 -4.41 51.02 16.79
CA ASP A 36 -2.98 50.82 17.00
C ASP A 36 -2.51 49.54 16.27
N ARG A 37 -1.26 49.53 15.79
CA ARG A 37 -0.61 48.39 15.10
C ARG A 37 -0.79 47.07 15.86
N ARG A 38 -0.84 47.14 17.20
CA ARG A 38 -1.04 45.97 18.07
C ARG A 38 -2.39 45.26 17.82
N HIS A 39 -3.45 46.01 17.56
CA HIS A 39 -4.78 45.44 17.27
C HIS A 39 -4.80 44.73 15.92
N VAL A 40 -4.11 45.28 14.92
CA VAL A 40 -3.99 44.65 13.60
C VAL A 40 -3.23 43.33 13.70
N ILE A 41 -2.12 43.32 14.44
CA ILE A 41 -1.34 42.10 14.68
C ILE A 41 -2.18 41.05 15.43
N ALA A 42 -2.92 41.45 16.46
CA ALA A 42 -3.79 40.54 17.22
C ALA A 42 -4.90 39.94 16.33
N ALA A 43 -5.55 40.75 15.49
CA ALA A 43 -6.56 40.28 14.55
C ALA A 43 -5.99 39.29 13.53
N ALA A 44 -4.80 39.55 13.00
CA ALA A 44 -4.12 38.66 12.07
C ALA A 44 -3.77 37.30 12.71
N LEU A 45 -3.28 37.31 13.95
CA LEU A 45 -2.97 36.08 14.70
C LEU A 45 -4.23 35.26 14.98
N LEU A 46 -5.34 35.89 15.36
CA LEU A 46 -6.62 35.21 15.57
C LEU A 46 -7.15 34.57 14.28
N ALA A 47 -7.06 35.28 13.16
CA ALA A 47 -7.46 34.74 11.86
C ALA A 47 -6.59 33.53 11.44
N ALA A 48 -5.27 33.60 11.66
CA ALA A 48 -4.36 32.49 11.37
C ALA A 48 -4.64 31.26 12.26
N ALA A 49 -4.92 31.47 13.55
CA ALA A 49 -5.26 30.40 14.48
C ALA A 49 -6.58 29.71 14.11
N ALA A 50 -7.60 30.49 13.74
CA ALA A 50 -8.89 29.96 13.28
C ALA A 50 -8.73 29.14 11.99
N TRP A 51 -7.92 29.63 11.05
CA TRP A 51 -7.60 28.89 9.81
C TRP A 51 -6.89 27.57 10.11
N HIS A 52 -5.87 27.60 10.97
CA HIS A 52 -5.15 26.39 11.37
C HIS A 52 -6.10 25.37 11.98
N TYR A 53 -6.93 25.78 12.94
CA TYR A 53 -7.91 24.91 13.60
C TYR A 53 -8.90 24.30 12.61
N ALA A 54 -9.46 25.10 11.70
CA ALA A 54 -10.39 24.61 10.68
C ALA A 54 -9.72 23.61 9.72
N SER A 55 -8.44 23.82 9.39
CA SER A 55 -7.68 22.94 8.50
C SER A 55 -7.23 21.62 9.15
N THR A 56 -7.26 21.52 10.48
CA THR A 56 -6.80 20.36 11.25
C THR A 56 -7.94 19.48 11.76
N SER A 57 -9.03 19.37 11.00
CA SER A 57 -10.11 18.43 11.34
C SER A 57 -9.53 17.03 11.58
N PRO A 58 -9.66 16.47 12.80
CA PRO A 58 -9.14 15.15 13.09
C PRO A 58 -9.87 14.16 12.18
N SER A 59 -9.12 13.50 11.31
CA SER A 59 -9.63 12.37 10.54
C SER A 59 -10.04 11.30 11.53
N VAL A 60 -11.35 11.14 11.75
CA VAL A 60 -11.88 9.99 12.50
C VAL A 60 -11.42 8.75 11.72
N PRO A 61 -10.59 7.88 12.30
CA PRO A 61 -10.16 6.69 11.58
C PRO A 61 -11.41 5.85 11.29
N THR A 62 -11.74 5.70 10.02
CA THR A 62 -12.75 4.74 9.58
C THR A 62 -12.33 3.36 10.10
N PRO A 63 -13.21 2.60 10.79
CA PRO A 63 -12.90 1.25 11.21
C PRO A 63 -12.38 0.46 10.01
N ALA A 64 -11.21 -0.16 10.15
CA ALA A 64 -10.67 -1.00 9.09
C ALA A 64 -11.69 -2.11 8.79
N PRO A 65 -12.02 -2.37 7.51
CA PRO A 65 -12.87 -3.49 7.16
C PRO A 65 -12.30 -4.79 7.72
N ALA A 66 -13.17 -5.72 8.10
CA ALA A 66 -12.76 -7.04 8.57
C ALA A 66 -11.82 -7.68 7.53
N PRO A 67 -10.71 -8.32 7.95
CA PRO A 67 -9.79 -8.93 7.01
C PRO A 67 -10.52 -9.99 6.18
N GLU A 68 -10.39 -9.88 4.86
CA GLU A 68 -10.92 -10.91 3.96
C GLU A 68 -10.29 -12.27 4.30
N PRO A 69 -11.04 -13.38 4.17
CA PRO A 69 -10.47 -14.70 4.36
C PRO A 69 -9.28 -14.88 3.41
N ALA A 70 -8.14 -15.31 3.97
CA ALA A 70 -6.91 -15.48 3.20
C ALA A 70 -7.14 -16.40 1.99
N ALA A 71 -6.58 -16.03 0.83
CA ALA A 71 -6.77 -16.76 -0.41
C ALA A 71 -6.07 -18.14 -0.40
N LEU A 72 -5.11 -18.31 0.52
CA LEU A 72 -4.33 -19.52 0.75
C LEU A 72 -4.13 -19.74 2.26
N THR A 73 -4.28 -20.98 2.71
CA THR A 73 -3.93 -21.38 4.08
C THR A 73 -2.99 -22.57 4.09
N LEU A 74 -1.85 -22.41 4.78
CA LEU A 74 -0.85 -23.47 4.94
C LEU A 74 -0.80 -24.04 6.37
N ARG A 75 -1.71 -23.61 7.25
CA ARG A 75 -1.79 -24.11 8.63
C ARG A 75 -2.01 -25.62 8.64
N GLY A 76 -1.16 -26.34 9.36
CA GLY A 76 -1.20 -27.81 9.46
C GLY A 76 -0.77 -28.56 8.19
N LYS A 77 -0.23 -27.87 7.18
CA LYS A 77 0.30 -28.51 5.96
C LYS A 77 1.79 -28.89 6.08
N PHE A 78 2.52 -28.19 6.94
CA PHE A 78 3.87 -28.57 7.38
C PHE A 78 3.75 -29.52 8.58
N VAL A 79 4.48 -30.64 8.58
CA VAL A 79 4.36 -31.70 9.58
C VAL A 79 5.72 -32.19 10.09
N GLY A 80 5.76 -32.69 11.32
CA GLY A 80 6.98 -33.20 11.95
C GLY A 80 7.69 -32.19 12.86
N PRO A 81 8.83 -32.58 13.46
CA PRO A 81 9.48 -31.80 14.52
C PRO A 81 9.99 -30.43 14.05
N ASP A 82 10.37 -30.31 12.78
CA ASP A 82 10.88 -29.06 12.21
C ASP A 82 9.81 -28.27 11.43
N ALA A 83 8.53 -28.64 11.52
CA ALA A 83 7.47 -28.08 10.69
C ALA A 83 7.42 -26.54 10.73
N ALA A 84 7.53 -25.95 11.91
CA ALA A 84 7.52 -24.49 12.08
C ALA A 84 8.76 -23.84 11.45
N ALA A 85 9.95 -24.43 11.62
CA ALA A 85 11.19 -23.91 11.04
C ALA A 85 11.20 -24.01 9.50
N ASP A 86 10.67 -25.10 8.95
CA ASP A 86 10.54 -25.31 7.51
C ASP A 86 9.48 -24.37 6.89
N ALA A 87 8.39 -24.11 7.62
CA ALA A 87 7.39 -23.11 7.23
C ALA A 87 7.99 -21.70 7.21
N ALA A 88 8.74 -21.31 8.25
CA ALA A 88 9.45 -20.03 8.30
C ALA A 88 10.51 -19.90 7.19
N THR A 89 11.23 -20.99 6.89
CA THR A 89 12.20 -21.02 5.79
C THR A 89 11.51 -20.83 4.44
N THR A 90 10.36 -21.47 4.25
CA THR A 90 9.52 -21.31 3.04
C THR A 90 9.02 -19.87 2.91
N ALA A 91 8.55 -19.29 4.02
CA ALA A 91 8.09 -17.91 4.05
C ALA A 91 9.19 -16.94 3.61
N ALA A 92 10.36 -17.03 4.22
CA ALA A 92 11.49 -16.16 3.91
C ALA A 92 11.98 -16.34 2.46
N LEU A 93 12.06 -17.58 1.97
CA LEU A 93 12.48 -17.86 0.59
C LEU A 93 11.54 -17.20 -0.43
N LEU A 94 10.23 -17.30 -0.24
CA LEU A 94 9.26 -16.77 -1.20
C LEU A 94 9.14 -15.25 -1.13
N ASP A 95 9.30 -14.65 0.06
CA ASP A 95 9.34 -13.20 0.21
C ASP A 95 10.59 -12.58 -0.43
N GLU A 96 11.75 -13.23 -0.28
CA GLU A 96 13.00 -12.84 -0.95
C GLU A 96 12.88 -12.96 -2.47
N LEU A 97 12.30 -14.06 -2.99
CA LEU A 97 12.05 -14.22 -4.42
C LEU A 97 11.11 -13.14 -4.97
N ALA A 98 10.04 -12.80 -4.24
CA ALA A 98 9.13 -11.73 -4.64
C ALA A 98 9.88 -10.38 -4.72
N SER A 99 10.73 -10.10 -3.74
CA SER A 99 11.53 -8.88 -3.66
C SER A 99 12.56 -8.77 -4.79
N GLU A 100 13.25 -9.87 -5.10
CA GLU A 100 14.21 -9.93 -6.21
C GLU A 100 13.53 -9.68 -7.56
N ILE A 101 12.37 -10.30 -7.77
CA ILE A 101 11.60 -10.15 -9.02
C ILE A 101 11.06 -8.72 -9.18
N GLU A 102 10.57 -8.12 -8.09
CA GLU A 102 10.12 -6.73 -8.06
C GLU A 102 11.28 -5.78 -8.37
N TRP A 103 12.43 -5.99 -7.73
CA TRP A 103 13.63 -5.20 -7.97
C TRP A 103 14.14 -5.32 -9.40
N ASP A 104 14.23 -6.53 -9.96
CA ASP A 104 14.60 -6.76 -11.37
C ASP A 104 13.63 -6.06 -12.34
N GLY A 105 12.33 -6.09 -12.02
CA GLY A 105 11.29 -5.45 -12.82
C GLY A 105 11.39 -3.91 -12.87
N MET A 106 12.05 -3.29 -11.88
CA MET A 106 12.27 -1.84 -11.84
C MET A 106 13.52 -1.40 -12.62
N GLN A 107 14.35 -2.33 -13.09
CA GLN A 107 15.56 -1.98 -13.83
C GLN A 107 15.24 -1.49 -15.25
N ARG A 108 16.12 -0.67 -15.83
CA ARG A 108 15.99 -0.22 -17.23
C ARG A 108 15.93 -1.40 -18.21
N GLU A 109 16.71 -2.44 -17.90
CA GLU A 109 16.82 -3.66 -18.69
C GLU A 109 16.70 -4.88 -17.75
N PRO A 110 15.47 -5.32 -17.42
CA PRO A 110 15.26 -6.47 -16.54
C PRO A 110 15.91 -7.74 -17.10
N LEU A 111 16.54 -8.52 -16.23
CA LEU A 111 17.20 -9.79 -16.59
C LEU A 111 16.19 -10.93 -16.68
N LEU A 112 15.17 -10.94 -15.82
CA LEU A 112 14.18 -12.01 -15.77
C LEU A 112 13.06 -11.72 -16.77
N LYS A 113 13.28 -12.10 -18.03
CA LYS A 113 12.36 -11.79 -19.15
C LYS A 113 11.32 -12.88 -19.43
N THR A 114 11.45 -14.06 -18.84
CA THR A 114 10.60 -15.22 -19.14
C THR A 114 10.21 -15.98 -17.87
N GLY A 115 9.14 -16.76 -17.94
CA GLY A 115 8.76 -17.67 -16.84
C GLY A 115 9.84 -18.71 -16.52
N VAL A 116 10.59 -19.16 -17.54
CA VAL A 116 11.75 -20.07 -17.32
C VAL A 116 12.83 -19.41 -16.46
N ALA A 117 13.10 -18.12 -16.65
CA ALA A 117 14.08 -17.41 -15.82
C ALA A 117 13.65 -17.34 -14.34
N PHE A 118 12.35 -17.23 -14.06
CA PHE A 118 11.82 -17.33 -12.69
C PHE A 118 11.99 -18.72 -12.10
N ASP A 119 11.72 -19.76 -12.88
CA ASP A 119 11.91 -21.14 -12.43
C ASP A 119 13.39 -21.46 -12.15
N ASP A 120 14.30 -20.93 -12.98
CA ASP A 120 15.74 -21.04 -12.75
C ASP A 120 16.16 -20.33 -11.46
N LEU A 121 15.70 -19.08 -11.26
CA LEU A 121 15.95 -18.32 -10.04
C LEU A 121 15.44 -19.08 -8.81
N ARG A 122 14.18 -19.53 -8.82
CA ARG A 122 13.56 -20.28 -7.73
C ARG A 122 14.32 -21.58 -7.43
N THR A 123 14.73 -22.30 -8.47
CA THR A 123 15.48 -23.55 -8.33
C THR A 123 16.84 -23.32 -7.69
N ARG A 124 17.57 -22.28 -8.13
CA ARG A 124 18.88 -21.91 -7.57
C ARG A 124 18.77 -21.38 -6.14
N ALA A 125 17.81 -20.51 -5.86
CA ALA A 125 17.57 -19.96 -4.54
C ALA A 125 17.23 -21.06 -3.53
N ARG A 126 16.37 -22.01 -3.92
CA ARG A 126 16.07 -23.20 -3.11
C ARG A 126 17.34 -24.02 -2.86
N ALA A 127 18.09 -24.37 -3.91
CA ALA A 127 19.30 -25.18 -3.77
C ALA A 127 20.32 -24.56 -2.80
N LEU A 128 20.48 -23.23 -2.87
CA LEU A 128 21.35 -22.48 -1.97
C LEU A 128 20.84 -22.50 -0.52
N ARG A 129 19.56 -22.15 -0.31
CA ARG A 129 19.01 -21.93 1.02
C ARG A 129 18.75 -23.23 1.79
N THR A 130 18.35 -24.30 1.09
CA THR A 130 18.03 -25.58 1.72
C THR A 130 19.18 -26.60 1.64
N ARG A 131 20.33 -26.21 1.08
CA ARG A 131 21.54 -27.05 0.97
C ARG A 131 21.27 -28.43 0.35
N GLY A 132 20.38 -28.46 -0.64
CA GLY A 132 19.99 -29.69 -1.35
C GLY A 132 18.84 -30.47 -0.69
N VAL A 133 18.36 -30.07 0.49
CA VAL A 133 17.18 -30.68 1.09
C VAL A 133 15.91 -30.17 0.40
N SER A 134 15.08 -31.07 -0.10
CA SER A 134 13.83 -30.73 -0.76
C SER A 134 12.71 -30.57 0.28
N LEU A 135 12.44 -29.33 0.72
CA LEU A 135 11.33 -29.04 1.66
C LEU A 135 9.98 -29.50 1.12
N GLY A 136 9.80 -29.49 -0.21
CA GLY A 136 8.57 -29.97 -0.84
C GLY A 136 8.41 -31.49 -0.78
N GLU A 137 9.49 -32.26 -0.72
CA GLU A 137 9.44 -33.71 -0.47
C GLU A 137 9.18 -34.00 1.01
N LYS A 138 9.76 -33.20 1.91
CA LYS A 138 9.50 -33.29 3.36
C LYS A 138 8.05 -32.94 3.71
N HIS A 139 7.47 -31.95 3.02
CA HIS A 139 6.11 -31.44 3.24
C HIS A 139 5.25 -31.49 1.97
N PRO A 140 4.86 -32.69 1.50
CA PRO A 140 4.17 -32.85 0.22
C PRO A 140 2.82 -32.12 0.20
N ARG A 141 2.10 -32.07 1.33
CA ARG A 141 0.81 -31.36 1.42
C ARG A 141 0.96 -29.86 1.23
N ALA A 142 2.02 -29.26 1.80
CA ALA A 142 2.32 -27.84 1.58
C ALA A 142 2.73 -27.60 0.12
N ARG A 143 3.55 -28.49 -0.45
CA ARG A 143 3.96 -28.41 -1.86
C ARG A 143 2.77 -28.39 -2.82
N GLU A 144 1.83 -29.32 -2.67
CA GLU A 144 0.67 -29.41 -3.58
C GLU A 144 -0.25 -28.20 -3.44
N GLU A 145 -0.47 -27.70 -2.22
CA GLU A 145 -1.28 -26.50 -1.99
C GLU A 145 -0.64 -25.26 -2.64
N ILE A 146 0.67 -25.07 -2.44
CA ILE A 146 1.43 -23.97 -3.04
C ILE A 146 1.39 -24.07 -4.56
N LYS A 147 1.60 -25.27 -5.10
CA LYS A 147 1.55 -25.50 -6.55
C LYS A 147 0.18 -25.15 -7.11
N SER A 148 -0.89 -25.69 -6.53
CA SER A 148 -2.26 -25.45 -6.99
C SER A 148 -2.61 -23.95 -6.93
N TYR A 149 -2.15 -23.25 -5.89
CA TYR A 149 -2.32 -21.81 -5.78
C TYR A 149 -1.59 -21.07 -6.92
N LEU A 150 -0.30 -21.33 -7.12
CA LEU A 150 0.49 -20.71 -8.18
C LEU A 150 -0.07 -20.96 -9.58
N ASP A 151 -0.44 -22.21 -9.89
CA ASP A 151 -1.02 -22.58 -11.19
C ASP A 151 -2.30 -21.78 -11.48
N ARG A 152 -3.13 -21.54 -10.45
CA ARG A 152 -4.38 -20.77 -10.56
C ARG A 152 -4.15 -19.27 -10.65
N THR A 153 -3.16 -18.71 -9.92
CA THR A 153 -3.00 -17.26 -9.77
C THR A 153 -2.03 -16.64 -10.75
N ALA A 154 -0.91 -17.33 -11.00
CA ALA A 154 0.19 -16.82 -11.83
C ALA A 154 0.37 -17.61 -13.14
N GLY A 155 -0.24 -18.80 -13.22
CA GLY A 155 -0.19 -19.67 -14.39
C GLY A 155 1.12 -20.46 -14.51
N THR A 156 1.24 -21.22 -15.60
CA THR A 156 2.36 -22.15 -15.84
C THR A 156 3.14 -21.83 -17.12
N SER A 157 2.98 -20.63 -17.67
CA SER A 157 3.63 -20.26 -18.93
C SER A 157 5.12 -19.98 -18.73
N GLY A 158 5.98 -20.69 -19.48
CA GLY A 158 7.41 -20.39 -19.56
C GLY A 158 7.76 -19.24 -20.53
N GLY A 159 6.77 -18.63 -21.17
CA GLY A 159 6.96 -17.61 -22.21
C GLY A 159 7.46 -16.25 -21.71
N PRO A 160 7.49 -15.24 -22.59
CA PRO A 160 7.82 -13.86 -22.21
C PRO A 160 6.94 -13.36 -21.08
N LEU A 161 7.55 -12.65 -20.14
CA LEU A 161 6.87 -12.15 -18.96
C LEU A 161 6.40 -10.71 -19.19
N THR A 162 5.09 -10.49 -19.15
CA THR A 162 4.50 -9.14 -19.18
C THR A 162 4.59 -8.48 -17.79
N PRO A 163 4.46 -7.14 -17.69
CA PRO A 163 4.37 -6.46 -16.40
C PRO A 163 3.27 -7.01 -15.48
N GLU A 164 2.10 -7.35 -16.05
CA GLU A 164 0.96 -7.90 -15.32
C GLU A 164 1.28 -9.33 -14.82
N GLY A 165 1.89 -10.15 -15.68
CA GLY A 165 2.35 -11.49 -15.29
C GLY A 165 3.37 -11.42 -14.15
N ARG A 166 4.32 -10.48 -14.21
CA ARG A 166 5.29 -10.24 -13.13
C ARG A 166 4.57 -9.86 -11.83
N ALA A 167 3.64 -8.91 -11.90
CA ALA A 167 2.87 -8.48 -10.72
C ALA A 167 2.07 -9.63 -10.10
N ALA A 168 1.46 -10.50 -10.92
CA ALA A 168 0.73 -11.68 -10.44
C ALA A 168 1.65 -12.67 -9.71
N TRP A 169 2.86 -12.93 -10.24
CA TRP A 169 3.86 -13.76 -9.57
C TRP A 169 4.35 -13.17 -8.24
N ILE A 170 4.65 -11.87 -8.21
CA ILE A 170 5.05 -11.17 -6.97
C ILE A 170 3.94 -11.27 -5.91
N ALA A 171 2.69 -10.97 -6.29
CA ALA A 171 1.55 -11.05 -5.40
C ALA A 171 1.33 -12.47 -4.87
N ALA A 172 1.45 -13.47 -5.75
CA ALA A 172 1.30 -14.87 -5.37
C ALA A 172 2.39 -15.31 -4.38
N TYR A 173 3.65 -14.98 -4.63
CA TYR A 173 4.74 -15.30 -3.70
C TYR A 173 4.58 -14.62 -2.34
N ARG A 174 4.17 -13.34 -2.31
CA ARG A 174 3.87 -12.62 -1.05
C ARG A 174 2.73 -13.26 -0.27
N GLU A 175 1.67 -13.72 -0.94
CA GLU A 175 0.56 -14.42 -0.28
C GLU A 175 1.02 -15.77 0.31
N ILE A 176 1.80 -16.55 -0.44
CA ILE A 176 2.34 -17.81 0.08
C ILE A 176 3.28 -17.55 1.26
N ALA A 177 4.12 -16.52 1.20
CA ALA A 177 5.00 -16.15 2.29
C ALA A 177 4.23 -15.78 3.56
N ARG A 178 3.14 -15.02 3.44
CA ARG A 178 2.22 -14.75 4.56
C ARG A 178 1.61 -16.03 5.12
N ALA A 179 1.02 -16.87 4.27
CA ALA A 179 0.39 -18.12 4.70
C ALA A 179 1.39 -19.08 5.37
N ALA A 180 2.64 -19.13 4.89
CA ALA A 180 3.71 -19.92 5.48
C ALA A 180 4.18 -19.33 6.83
N THR A 181 4.22 -17.99 6.95
CA THR A 181 4.48 -17.31 8.23
C THR A 181 3.43 -17.67 9.28
N ASP A 182 2.14 -17.67 8.88
CA ASP A 182 1.07 -18.06 9.78
C ASP A 182 1.11 -19.55 10.15
N ALA A 183 1.59 -20.40 9.24
CA ALA A 183 1.80 -21.82 9.51
C ALA A 183 2.98 -22.10 10.44
N ALA A 184 3.93 -21.16 10.57
CA ALA A 184 5.06 -21.25 11.49
C ALA A 184 4.70 -20.86 12.94
N ARG A 185 3.49 -20.32 13.17
CA ARG A 185 2.95 -19.92 14.48
C ARG A 185 1.98 -20.96 15.03
#